data_AF-A0A957KSR5-F1
#
_entry.id   AF-A0A957KSR5-F1
#
_cell.length_a   1.000
_cell.length_b   1.000
_cell.length_c   1.000
_cell.angle_alpha   90.00
_cell.angle_beta   90.00
_cell.angle_gamma   90.00
#
_symmetry.space_group_name_H-M   'P 1'
#
loop_
_entity.id
_entity.type
_entity.pdbx_description
1 polymer ?
#
loop_
_entity_poly.entity_id
_entity_poly.type
_entity_poly.pdbx_seq_one_letter_code
_entity_poly.pdbx_strand_id
1 'polypeptide(L)' 'LLTTTMPYMKVVIDTLKEKGIRKEIIVLVGGAPLNDAFAEAIEADAYCRDAAVAVETAKKFMKIRKGVKT' A
#
# COMPACT_ATOMS: atom_id res chain seq x y z
N LEU A 1 -7.52 -6.37 -16.87
CA LEU A 1 -7.86 -6.89 -15.52
C LEU A 1 -7.49 -5.93 -14.40
N LEU A 2 -6.37 -5.19 -14.46
CA LEU A 2 -6.01 -4.23 -13.40
C LEU A 2 -6.98 -3.05 -13.29
N THR A 3 -7.40 -2.46 -14.41
CA THR A 3 -8.33 -1.32 -14.41
C THR A 3 -9.70 -1.67 -13.80
N THR A 4 -10.12 -2.93 -13.90
CA THR A 4 -11.35 -3.42 -13.29
C THR A 4 -11.20 -3.72 -11.79
N THR A 5 -9.98 -3.96 -11.30
CA THR A 5 -9.72 -4.22 -9.87
C THR A 5 -9.26 -2.99 -9.10
N MET A 6 -8.83 -1.91 -9.78
CA MET A 6 -8.43 -0.66 -9.16
C MET A 6 -9.46 -0.13 -8.14
N PRO A 7 -10.76 -0.01 -8.45
CA PRO A 7 -11.74 0.47 -7.47
C PRO A 7 -11.85 -0.43 -6.23
N TYR A 8 -11.61 -1.74 -6.39
CA TYR A 8 -11.71 -2.71 -5.30
C TYR A 8 -10.57 -2.60 -4.29
N MET A 9 -9.43 -2.00 -4.66
CA MET A 9 -8.33 -1.77 -3.74
C MET A 9 -8.75 -0.88 -2.56
N LYS A 10 -9.62 0.11 -2.80
CA LYS A 10 -10.20 0.96 -1.74
C LYS A 10 -11.09 0.15 -0.80
N VAL A 11 -11.90 -0.76 -1.34
CA VAL A 11 -12.76 -1.66 -0.54
C VAL A 11 -11.93 -2.47 0.46
N VAL A 12 -10.77 -2.98 0.03
CA VAL A 12 -9.86 -3.72 0.93
C VAL A 12 -9.36 -2.81 2.06
N ILE A 13 -8.91 -1.59 1.76
CA ILE A 13 -8.41 -0.64 2.76
C ILE A 13 -9.52 -0.25 3.75
N ASP A 14 -10.73 0.02 3.26
CA ASP A 14 -11.87 0.37 4.11
C ASP A 14 -12.28 -0.81 5.00
N THR A 15 -12.23 -2.04 4.47
CA THR A 15 -12.45 -3.25 5.29
C THR A 15 -11.42 -3.38 6.41
N LEU A 16 -10.15 -3.02 6.16
CA LEU A 16 -9.12 -3.01 7.22
C LEU A 16 -9.43 -1.96 8.30
N LYS A 17 -10.01 -0.81 7.92
CA LYS A 17 -10.44 0.24 8.86
C LYS A 17 -11.64 -0.20 9.68
N GLU A 18 -12.66 -0.77 9.03
CA GLU A 18 -13.86 -1.32 9.69
C GLU A 18 -13.50 -2.39 10.72
N LYS A 19 -12.50 -3.23 10.41
CA LYS A 19 -11.98 -4.24 11.33
C LYS A 19 -11.05 -3.69 12.43
N GLY A 20 -10.73 -2.40 12.41
CA GLY A 20 -9.85 -1.76 13.38
C GLY A 20 -8.35 -2.04 13.22
N ILE A 21 -7.95 -2.80 12.18
CA ILE A 21 -6.57 -3.29 12.00
C ILE A 21 -5.75 -2.49 10.98
N ARG A 22 -6.32 -1.45 10.34
CA ARG A 22 -5.62 -0.67 9.29
C ARG A 22 -4.27 -0.12 9.74
N LYS A 23 -4.15 0.32 10.99
CA LYS A 23 -2.90 0.87 11.55
C LYS A 23 -1.84 -0.21 11.83
N GLU A 24 -2.24 -1.47 11.86
CA GLU A 24 -1.35 -2.60 12.15
C GLU A 24 -0.73 -3.19 10.89
N ILE A 25 -1.26 -2.87 9.71
CA ILE A 25 -0.87 -3.45 8.43
C ILE A 25 -0.30 -2.36 7.52
N ILE A 26 0.84 -2.67 6.89
CA ILE A 26 1.41 -1.86 5.81
C ILE A 26 0.80 -2.34 4.49
N VAL A 27 0.19 -1.42 3.74
CA VAL A 27 -0.50 -1.66 2.47
C VAL A 27 0.30 -0.98 1.36
N LEU A 28 0.95 -1.79 0.51
CA LEU A 28 1.61 -1.33 -0.70
C LEU A 28 0.76 -1.71 -1.91
N VAL A 29 0.58 -0.78 -2.84
CA VAL A 29 -0.20 -1.00 -4.08
C VAL A 29 0.68 -0.84 -5.31
N GLY A 30 0.33 -1.52 -6.40
CA GLY A 30 1.11 -1.50 -7.63
C GLY A 30 0.30 -1.93 -8.85
N GLY A 31 0.90 -1.73 -10.03
CA GLY A 31 0.28 -2.03 -11.32
C GLY A 31 0.50 -0.90 -12.32
N ALA A 32 0.52 -1.26 -13.61
CA ALA A 32 0.78 -0.32 -14.70
C ALA A 32 -0.11 0.94 -14.73
N PRO A 33 -1.41 0.89 -14.41
CA PRO A 33 -2.25 2.08 -14.43
C PRO A 33 -2.25 2.90 -13.12
N LEU A 34 -1.50 2.48 -12.09
CA LEU A 34 -1.44 3.16 -10.80
C LEU A 34 -0.30 4.19 -10.75
N ASN A 35 -0.42 5.12 -9.81
CA ASN A 35 0.60 6.11 -9.47
C ASN A 35 0.45 6.52 -7.98
N ASP A 36 1.31 7.42 -7.51
CA ASP A 36 1.28 7.91 -6.14
C ASP A 36 -0.04 8.59 -5.78
N ALA A 37 -0.61 9.39 -6.70
CA ALA A 37 -1.88 10.07 -6.48
C ALA A 37 -3.04 9.10 -6.23
N PHE A 38 -3.05 7.96 -6.94
CA PHE A 38 -4.04 6.92 -6.70
C PHE A 38 -3.84 6.25 -5.34
N ALA A 39 -2.59 5.93 -4.96
CA ALA A 39 -2.29 5.33 -3.67
C ALA A 39 -2.70 6.24 -2.50
N GLU A 40 -2.43 7.54 -2.62
CA GLU A 40 -2.86 8.56 -1.65
C GLU A 40 -4.39 8.64 -1.58
N ALA A 41 -5.08 8.70 -2.72
CA ALA A 41 -6.53 8.80 -2.78
C ALA A 41 -7.25 7.63 -2.10
N ILE A 42 -6.68 6.42 -2.15
CA ILE A 42 -7.25 5.25 -1.47
C ILE A 42 -6.70 5.03 -0.05
N GLU A 43 -5.72 5.85 0.38
CA GLU A 43 -5.01 5.77 1.65
C GLU A 43 -4.17 4.50 1.83
N ALA A 44 -3.49 4.06 0.76
CA ALA A 44 -2.40 3.10 0.83
C ALA A 44 -1.11 3.75 1.36
N ASP A 45 -0.19 2.95 1.89
CA ASP A 45 1.05 3.47 2.47
C ASP A 45 2.11 3.82 1.42
N ALA A 46 2.09 3.15 0.26
CA ALA A 46 2.87 3.56 -0.91
C ALA A 46 2.37 2.92 -2.22
N TYR A 47 2.62 3.61 -3.33
CA TYR A 47 2.66 3.00 -4.65
C TYR A 47 4.04 2.42 -4.94
N CYS A 48 4.09 1.25 -5.57
CA CYS A 48 5.31 0.59 -6.03
C CYS A 48 5.22 0.34 -7.54
N ARG A 49 6.11 0.99 -8.30
CA ARG A 49 6.13 0.90 -9.78
C ARG A 49 6.44 -0.49 -10.31
N ASP A 50 7.24 -1.26 -9.58
CA ASP A 50 7.67 -2.62 -9.95
C ASP A 50 8.00 -3.44 -8.70
N ALA A 51 8.36 -4.71 -8.92
CA ALA A 51 8.66 -5.66 -7.86
C ALA A 51 9.92 -5.27 -7.05
N ALA A 52 10.95 -4.71 -7.69
CA ALA A 52 12.18 -4.35 -7.00
C ALA A 52 11.93 -3.18 -6.03
N VAL A 53 11.21 -2.16 -6.50
CA VAL A 53 10.79 -1.02 -5.66
C VAL A 53 9.87 -1.48 -4.53
N ALA A 54 8.98 -2.45 -4.77
CA ALA A 54 8.11 -3.01 -3.73
C ALA A 54 8.90 -3.67 -2.59
N VAL A 55 9.93 -4.45 -2.92
CA VAL A 55 10.79 -5.11 -1.92
C VAL A 55 11.53 -4.09 -1.07
N GLU A 56 12.15 -3.09 -1.68
CA GLU A 56 12.89 -2.05 -0.95
C GLU A 56 11.97 -1.18 -0.09
N THR A 57 10.78 -0.85 -0.61
CA THR A 57 9.76 -0.11 0.13
C THR A 57 9.26 -0.91 1.34
N ALA A 58 8.95 -2.19 1.17
CA ALA A 58 8.54 -3.06 2.27
C ALA A 58 9.61 -3.15 3.36
N LYS A 59 10.89 -3.32 2.99
CA LYS A 59 12.01 -3.29 3.96
C LYS A 59 12.07 -1.99 4.73
N LYS A 60 11.91 -0.84 4.05
CA LYS A 60 11.88 0.49 4.69
C LYS A 60 10.75 0.58 5.72
N PHE A 61 9.52 0.24 5.36
CA PHE A 61 8.38 0.28 6.28
C PHE A 61 8.56 -0.69 7.47
N MET A 62 9.12 -1.87 7.24
CA MET A 62 9.40 -2.82 8.31
C MET A 62 10.47 -2.32 9.29
N LYS A 63 11.51 -1.62 8.81
CA LYS A 63 12.50 -0.97 9.68
C LYS A 63 11.84 0.11 10.55
N ILE A 64 11.02 0.97 9.94
CA ILE A 64 10.27 2.03 10.65
C ILE A 64 9.36 1.40 11.72
N ARG A 65 8.58 0.37 11.36
CA ARG A 65 7.67 -0.33 12.29
C ARG A 65 8.41 -0.97 13.47
N LYS A 66 9.61 -1.52 13.24
CA LYS A 66 10.44 -2.12 14.29
C LYS A 66 11.22 -1.09 15.13
N GLY A 67 11.06 0.21 14.87
CA GLY A 67 11.80 1.27 15.56
C GLY A 67 13.30 1.29 15.25
N VAL A 68 13.72 0.64 14.16
CA VAL A 68 15.13 0.63 13.74
C VAL A 68 15.42 1.97 13.09
N LYS A 69 16.19 2.84 13.78
CA LYS A 69 16.63 4.13 13.24
C LYS A 69 17.38 3.92 11.92
N THR A 70 17.06 4.75 10.93
CA THR A 70 17.63 4.75 9.58
C THR A 70 19.06 5.29 9.60
#